data_AF-A0A0D2LEW4-F1
#
_entry.id   AF-A0A0D2LEW4-F1
#
_cell.length_a   1.000
_cell.length_b   1.000
_cell.length_c   1.000
_cell.angle_alpha   90.00
_cell.angle_beta   90.00
_cell.angle_gamma   90.00
#
_symmetry.space_group_name_H-M   'P 1'
#
loop_
_entity.id
_entity.type
_entity.pdbx_description
1 polymer ?
#
loop_
_entity_poly.entity_id
_entity_poly.type
_entity_poly.pdbx_seq_one_letter_code
_entity_poly.pdbx_strand_id
1 'polypeptide(L)'
;MLFTARNSLRLAAQSTKPRKYSIATAADTGKVLEGYLAESDALKHHAAEASDLWRKISFFVALPAIAVCTAWVYNAEVEHAAHTEHIKHENGGELPETPAYDYLNRRAKPFAWGPNSLFFNPHVNKDMSDA
;
A
#
# COMPACT_ATOMS: atom_id res chain seq x y z
N MET A 1 -25.50 -38.62 76.91
CA MET A 1 -25.30 -37.31 77.58
C MET A 1 -25.16 -36.25 76.51
N LEU A 2 -25.92 -35.16 76.67
CA LEU A 2 -25.87 -33.93 75.87
C LEU A 2 -24.44 -33.46 75.59
N PHE A 3 -24.16 -32.99 74.39
CA PHE A 3 -23.36 -31.77 74.19
C PHE A 3 -23.87 -30.97 72.98
N THR A 4 -24.62 -29.92 73.29
CA THR A 4 -24.85 -28.76 72.42
C THR A 4 -23.66 -27.80 72.51
N ALA A 5 -23.06 -27.40 71.39
CA ALA A 5 -22.35 -26.12 71.23
C ALA A 5 -22.03 -25.92 69.73
N ARG A 6 -22.75 -25.03 69.03
CA ARG A 6 -22.36 -23.63 68.76
C ARG A 6 -20.98 -23.51 68.10
N ASN A 7 -20.94 -23.17 66.80
CA ASN A 7 -19.98 -22.16 66.33
C ASN A 7 -20.40 -21.51 65.00
N SER A 8 -20.93 -20.29 65.13
CA SER A 8 -20.72 -19.09 64.30
C SER A 8 -20.48 -19.21 62.79
N LEU A 9 -21.39 -18.58 62.05
CA LEU A 9 -21.22 -18.02 60.70
C LEU A 9 -19.80 -17.50 60.46
N ARG A 10 -19.07 -18.10 59.50
CA ARG A 10 -17.86 -17.49 58.95
C ARG A 10 -18.27 -16.45 57.92
N LEU A 11 -18.44 -15.20 58.35
CA LEU A 11 -18.39 -14.07 57.43
C LEU A 11 -16.94 -13.94 56.95
N ALA A 12 -16.64 -14.46 55.77
CA ALA A 12 -15.36 -14.20 55.13
C ALA A 12 -15.34 -12.72 54.72
N ALA A 13 -14.76 -11.86 55.56
CA ALA A 13 -14.39 -10.53 55.16
C ALA A 13 -13.32 -10.64 54.07
N GLN A 14 -13.72 -10.57 52.80
CA GLN A 14 -12.79 -10.38 51.69
C GLN A 14 -12.13 -9.01 51.89
N SER A 15 -10.93 -9.01 52.48
CA SER A 15 -10.09 -7.83 52.53
C SER A 15 -9.65 -7.50 51.11
N THR A 16 -10.36 -6.57 50.46
CA THR A 16 -9.90 -5.96 49.22
C THR A 16 -8.66 -5.15 49.55
N LYS A 17 -7.48 -5.63 49.14
CA LYS A 17 -6.24 -4.86 49.28
C LYS A 17 -6.43 -3.53 48.56
N PRO A 18 -6.28 -2.37 49.23
CA PRO A 18 -6.47 -1.08 48.57
C PRO A 18 -5.45 -0.97 47.43
N ARG A 19 -5.94 -0.66 46.23
CA ARG A 19 -5.11 -0.34 45.08
C ARG A 19 -4.31 0.90 45.44
N LYS A 20 -3.01 0.74 45.68
CA LYS A 20 -2.11 1.87 45.96
C LYS A 20 -1.97 2.69 44.68
N TYR A 21 -2.58 3.86 44.65
CA TYR A 21 -2.28 4.86 43.62
C TYR A 21 -0.99 5.57 44.05
N SER A 22 0.12 5.29 43.37
CA SER A 22 1.35 6.04 43.55
C SER A 22 1.23 7.36 42.78
N ILE A 23 1.34 8.48 43.48
CA ILE A 23 1.50 9.79 42.85
C ILE A 23 2.96 9.87 42.38
N ALA A 24 3.17 10.09 41.08
CA ALA A 24 4.51 10.23 40.51
C ALA A 24 5.22 11.42 41.19
N THR A 25 6.38 11.15 41.80
CA THR A 25 7.20 12.21 42.39
C THR A 25 8.06 12.86 41.31
N ALA A 26 8.54 14.10 41.54
CA ALA A 26 9.41 14.80 40.59
C ALA A 26 10.67 14.00 40.21
N ALA A 27 11.16 13.15 41.13
CA ALA A 27 12.28 12.24 40.89
C ALA A 27 11.90 11.06 39.97
N ASP A 28 10.70 10.49 40.14
CA ASP A 28 10.18 9.43 39.26
C ASP A 28 9.96 9.94 37.85
N THR A 29 9.44 11.18 37.70
CA THR A 29 9.27 11.81 36.38
C THR A 29 10.61 12.12 35.71
N GLY A 30 11.64 12.48 36.48
CA GLY A 30 12.99 12.72 35.96
C GLY A 30 13.63 11.45 35.37
N LYS A 31 13.50 10.32 36.08
CA LYS A 31 14.03 9.02 35.61
C LYS A 31 13.27 8.50 34.38
N VAL A 32 11.94 8.67 34.33
CA VAL A 32 11.14 8.31 33.15
C VAL A 32 11.50 9.20 31.95
N LEU A 33 11.71 10.50 32.18
CA LEU A 33 12.15 11.42 31.13
C LEU A 33 13.53 11.05 30.60
N GLU A 34 14.49 10.73 31.47
CA GLU A 34 15.83 10.29 31.07
C GLU A 34 15.78 9.01 30.23
N GLY A 35 14.96 8.03 30.64
CA GLY A 35 14.73 6.81 29.85
C GLY A 35 14.14 7.10 28.47
N TYR A 36 13.13 7.96 28.39
CA TYR A 36 12.53 8.38 27.12
C TYR A 36 13.52 9.11 26.21
N LEU A 37 14.34 10.02 26.77
CA LEU A 37 15.36 10.73 26.00
C LEU A 37 16.42 9.77 25.44
N ALA A 38 16.87 8.81 26.24
CA ALA A 38 17.82 7.78 25.81
C ALA A 38 17.23 6.91 24.68
N GLU A 39 15.97 6.49 24.79
CA GLU A 39 15.27 5.76 23.72
C GLU A 39 15.10 6.61 22.46
N SER A 40 14.74 7.89 22.62
CA SER A 40 14.61 8.83 21.51
C SER A 40 15.92 8.99 20.74
N ASP A 41 17.04 9.12 21.44
CA ASP A 41 18.35 9.28 20.81
C ASP A 41 18.83 7.98 20.16
N ALA A 42 18.58 6.82 20.78
CA ALA A 42 18.82 5.52 20.16
C ALA A 42 18.01 5.34 18.87
N LEU A 43 16.73 5.76 18.88
CA LEU A 43 15.87 5.70 17.69
C LEU A 43 16.37 6.61 16.58
N LYS A 44 16.81 7.83 16.90
CA LYS A 44 17.39 8.75 15.91
C LYS A 44 18.65 8.15 15.28
N HIS A 45 19.52 7.55 16.07
CA HIS A 45 20.73 6.90 15.57
C HIS A 45 20.39 5.76 14.60
N HIS A 46 19.51 4.85 15.03
CA HIS A 46 19.05 3.74 14.19
C HIS A 46 18.37 4.24 12.90
N ALA A 47 17.54 5.28 12.98
CA ALA A 47 16.89 5.87 11.82
C ALA A 47 17.89 6.48 10.83
N ALA A 48 18.98 7.09 11.32
CA ALA A 48 20.04 7.62 10.46
C ALA A 48 20.77 6.50 9.70
N GLU A 49 21.12 5.41 10.37
CA GLU A 49 21.75 4.24 9.75
C GLU A 49 20.84 3.55 8.74
N ALA A 50 19.57 3.34 9.11
CA ALA A 50 18.57 2.75 8.22
C ALA A 50 18.36 3.63 6.98
N SER A 51 18.29 4.95 7.14
CA SER A 51 18.11 5.88 6.02
C SER A 51 19.32 5.86 5.07
N ASP A 52 20.54 5.79 5.59
CA ASP A 52 21.74 5.69 4.75
C ASP A 52 21.80 4.35 4.00
N LEU A 53 21.42 3.25 4.67
CA LEU A 53 21.30 1.93 4.02
C LEU A 53 20.30 1.97 2.85
N TRP A 54 19.10 2.49 3.07
CA TRP A 54 18.08 2.57 2.02
C TRP A 54 18.48 3.49 0.88
N ARG A 55 19.13 4.62 1.20
CA ARG A 55 19.71 5.51 0.18
C ARG A 55 20.68 4.75 -0.73
N LYS A 56 21.59 3.96 -0.15
CA LYS A 56 22.53 3.13 -0.91
C LYS A 56 21.81 2.09 -1.77
N ILE A 57 20.81 1.39 -1.24
CA ILE A 57 20.03 0.42 -2.01
C ILE A 57 19.33 1.10 -3.20
N SER A 58 18.72 2.26 -2.99
CA SER A 58 18.07 3.00 -4.07
C SER A 58 19.05 3.37 -5.19
N PHE A 59 20.23 3.88 -4.86
CA PHE A 59 21.21 4.30 -5.87
C PHE A 59 21.98 3.13 -6.51
N PHE A 60 22.35 2.11 -5.75
CA PHE A 60 23.22 1.04 -6.23
C PHE A 60 22.48 -0.21 -6.70
N VAL A 61 21.20 -0.34 -6.38
CA VAL A 61 20.38 -1.49 -6.82
C VAL A 61 19.21 -1.03 -7.66
N ALA A 62 18.37 -0.12 -7.15
CA ALA A 62 17.15 0.26 -7.87
C ALA A 62 17.45 1.01 -9.17
N LEU A 63 18.37 1.99 -9.17
CA LEU A 63 18.72 2.71 -10.40
C LEU A 63 19.32 1.79 -11.49
N PRO A 64 20.30 0.92 -11.22
CA PRO A 64 20.76 -0.04 -12.23
C PRO A 64 19.67 -0.98 -12.71
N ALA A 65 18.80 -1.47 -11.82
CA ALA A 65 17.69 -2.33 -12.20
C ALA A 65 16.72 -1.61 -13.15
N ILE A 66 16.37 -0.34 -12.85
CA ILE A 66 15.54 0.49 -13.73
C ILE A 66 16.23 0.68 -15.08
N ALA A 67 17.54 0.96 -15.12
CA ALA A 67 18.25 1.14 -16.38
C ALA A 67 18.17 -0.11 -17.28
N VAL A 68 18.35 -1.30 -16.70
CA VAL A 68 18.23 -2.57 -17.43
C VAL A 68 16.79 -2.80 -17.91
N CYS A 69 15.79 -2.60 -17.05
CA CYS A 69 14.38 -2.74 -17.42
C CYS A 69 13.99 -1.76 -18.52
N THR A 70 14.43 -0.50 -18.45
CA THR A 70 14.17 0.51 -19.48
C THR A 70 14.76 0.12 -20.82
N ALA A 71 16.00 -0.39 -20.85
CA ALA A 71 16.62 -0.87 -22.08
C ALA A 71 15.85 -2.06 -22.69
N TRP A 72 15.38 -2.99 -21.86
CA TRP A 72 14.58 -4.12 -22.32
C TRP A 72 13.21 -3.69 -22.86
N VAL A 73 12.48 -2.85 -22.12
CA VAL A 73 11.18 -2.31 -22.54
C VAL A 73 11.33 -1.50 -23.83
N TYR A 74 12.39 -0.71 -23.98
CA TYR A 74 12.65 0.04 -25.20
C TYR A 74 12.73 -0.88 -26.43
N ASN A 75 13.43 -2.02 -26.32
CA ASN A 75 13.51 -2.97 -27.42
C ASN A 75 12.14 -3.57 -27.76
N ALA A 76 11.35 -3.94 -26.73
CA ALA A 76 10.00 -4.46 -26.93
C ALA A 76 9.07 -3.42 -27.59
N GLU A 77 9.16 -2.15 -27.18
CA GLU A 77 8.38 -1.06 -27.79
C GLU A 77 8.79 -0.80 -29.25
N VAL A 78 10.07 -0.92 -29.59
CA VAL A 78 10.54 -0.84 -30.98
C VAL A 78 9.95 -1.99 -31.82
N GLU A 79 9.92 -3.21 -31.28
CA GLU A 79 9.27 -4.35 -31.95
C GLU A 79 7.76 -4.13 -32.12
N HIS A 80 7.06 -3.60 -31.11
CA HIS A 80 5.64 -3.24 -31.20
C HIS A 80 5.38 -2.16 -32.26
N ALA A 81 6.23 -1.14 -32.34
CA ALA A 81 6.14 -0.10 -33.36
C ALA A 81 6.34 -0.70 -34.77
N ALA A 82 7.35 -1.55 -34.94
CA ALA A 82 7.62 -2.21 -36.22
C ALA A 82 6.46 -3.14 -36.64
N HIS A 83 5.89 -3.90 -35.71
CA HIS A 83 4.72 -4.74 -35.97
C HIS A 83 3.50 -3.94 -36.40
N THR A 84 3.26 -2.80 -35.73
CA THR A 84 2.15 -1.90 -36.07
C THR A 84 2.31 -1.33 -37.49
N GLU A 85 3.52 -0.91 -37.86
CA GLU A 85 3.80 -0.43 -39.22
C GLU A 85 3.67 -1.56 -40.26
N HIS A 86 4.12 -2.78 -39.96
CA HIS A 86 3.93 -3.93 -40.85
C HIS A 86 2.45 -4.19 -41.13
N ILE A 87 1.60 -4.20 -40.10
CA ILE A 87 0.15 -4.35 -40.25
C ILE A 87 -0.43 -3.25 -41.14
N LYS A 88 -0.01 -1.98 -40.95
CA LYS A 88 -0.46 -0.89 -41.82
C LYS A 88 -0.04 -1.12 -43.27
N HIS A 89 1.20 -1.54 -43.52
CA HIS A 89 1.70 -1.82 -44.86
C HIS A 89 0.90 -2.93 -45.55
N GLU A 90 0.53 -3.99 -44.83
CA GLU A 90 -0.29 -5.09 -45.38
C GLU A 90 -1.73 -4.67 -45.68
N ASN A 91 -2.25 -3.66 -44.97
CA ASN A 91 -3.63 -3.19 -45.09
C ASN A 91 -3.77 -1.87 -45.87
N GLY A 92 -2.82 -1.57 -46.76
CA GLY A 92 -2.92 -0.42 -47.68
C GLY A 92 -2.55 0.93 -47.08
N GLY A 93 -1.80 0.93 -45.96
CA GLY A 93 -1.31 2.13 -45.28
C GLY A 93 -2.13 2.55 -44.06
N GLU A 94 -3.24 1.86 -43.79
CA GLU A 94 -4.13 2.12 -42.65
C GLU A 94 -4.20 0.90 -41.73
N LEU A 95 -4.54 1.12 -40.45
CA LEU A 95 -4.77 0.01 -39.54
C LEU A 95 -6.09 -0.69 -39.92
N PRO A 96 -6.15 -2.03 -39.87
CA PRO A 96 -7.36 -2.76 -40.18
C PRO A 96 -8.47 -2.37 -39.20
N GLU A 97 -9.72 -2.34 -39.69
CA GLU A 97 -10.86 -2.06 -38.83
C GLU A 97 -10.92 -3.10 -37.70
N THR A 98 -11.09 -2.64 -36.46
CA THR A 98 -11.24 -3.55 -35.33
C THR A 98 -12.49 -4.42 -35.50
N PRO A 99 -12.39 -5.75 -35.35
CA PRO A 99 -13.54 -6.65 -35.47
C PRO A 99 -14.70 -6.23 -34.57
N ALA A 100 -15.89 -6.06 -35.15
CA ALA A 100 -17.09 -5.62 -34.45
C ALA A 100 -17.85 -6.80 -33.82
N TYR A 101 -17.20 -7.52 -32.90
CA TYR A 101 -17.88 -8.59 -32.16
C TYR A 101 -18.86 -8.03 -31.12
N ASP A 102 -20.01 -8.68 -30.92
CA ASP A 102 -21.10 -8.23 -30.03
C ASP A 102 -20.68 -7.97 -28.57
N TYR A 103 -19.60 -8.63 -28.12
CA TYR A 103 -19.07 -8.48 -26.77
C TYR A 103 -18.07 -7.33 -26.64
N LEU A 104 -17.54 -6.80 -27.75
CA LEU A 104 -16.62 -5.67 -27.75
C LEU A 104 -17.38 -4.35 -27.76
N ASN A 105 -16.82 -3.34 -27.10
CA ASN A 105 -17.37 -1.99 -27.01
C ASN A 105 -18.85 -1.88 -26.56
N ARG A 106 -19.41 -2.94 -25.97
CA ARG A 106 -20.79 -2.96 -25.49
C ARG A 106 -21.00 -1.89 -24.41
N ARG A 107 -22.03 -1.06 -24.59
CA ARG A 107 -22.46 -0.07 -23.59
C ARG A 107 -23.88 -0.40 -23.13
N ALA A 108 -24.04 -0.70 -21.84
CA ALA A 108 -25.37 -0.87 -21.24
C ALA A 108 -25.99 0.47 -20.81
N LYS A 109 -25.13 1.45 -20.47
CA LYS A 109 -25.47 2.83 -20.13
C LYS A 109 -24.43 3.76 -20.77
N PRO A 110 -24.83 4.97 -21.21
CA PRO A 110 -23.88 5.95 -21.72
C PRO A 110 -22.98 6.48 -20.60
N PHE A 111 -21.78 6.95 -20.96
CA PHE A 111 -20.94 7.68 -20.00
C PHE A 111 -21.44 9.11 -19.81
N ALA A 112 -21.05 9.73 -18.71
CA ALA A 112 -21.52 11.07 -18.35
C ALA A 112 -20.89 12.21 -19.17
N TRP A 113 -19.81 11.95 -19.92
CA TRP A 113 -19.05 12.97 -20.67
C TRP A 113 -19.01 12.75 -22.19
N GLY A 114 -19.54 11.63 -22.68
CA GLY A 114 -19.52 11.31 -24.12
C GLY A 114 -19.58 9.81 -24.41
N PRO A 115 -19.52 9.42 -25.70
CA PRO A 115 -19.62 8.02 -26.11
C PRO A 115 -18.34 7.21 -25.83
N ASN A 116 -17.18 7.87 -25.87
CA ASN A 116 -15.88 7.23 -25.76
C ASN A 116 -15.36 7.19 -24.30
N SER A 117 -14.46 6.24 -24.02
CA SER A 117 -13.81 6.10 -22.71
C SER A 117 -12.90 7.27 -22.37
N LEU A 118 -12.55 7.43 -21.09
CA LEU A 118 -11.68 8.51 -20.63
C LEU A 118 -10.28 8.49 -21.30
N PHE A 119 -9.71 7.29 -21.48
CA PHE A 119 -8.43 7.09 -22.16
C PHE A 119 -8.62 6.57 -23.60
N PHE A 120 -9.56 7.17 -24.33
CA PHE A 120 -9.78 6.84 -25.73
C PHE A 120 -8.65 7.38 -26.61
N ASN A 121 -8.09 6.53 -27.47
CA ASN A 121 -7.13 6.93 -28.49
C ASN A 121 -7.66 6.56 -29.89
N PRO A 122 -7.93 7.54 -30.77
CA PRO A 122 -8.52 7.30 -32.09
C PRO A 122 -7.63 6.47 -33.02
N HIS A 123 -6.33 6.36 -32.74
CA HIS A 123 -5.41 5.56 -33.56
C HIS A 123 -5.49 4.05 -33.28
N VAL A 124 -6.04 3.64 -32.13
CA VAL A 124 -6.05 2.23 -31.69
C VAL A 124 -7.41 1.74 -31.21
N ASN A 125 -8.34 2.65 -30.94
CA ASN A 125 -9.67 2.33 -30.46
C ASN A 125 -10.72 2.75 -31.50
N LYS A 126 -11.74 1.90 -31.69
CA LYS A 126 -12.90 2.21 -32.52
C LYS A 126 -13.69 3.36 -31.90
N ASP A 127 -13.96 4.39 -32.70
CA ASP A 127 -14.85 5.47 -32.30
C ASP A 127 -16.28 4.94 -32.15
N MET A 128 -16.90 5.28 -31.01
CA MET A 128 -18.26 4.88 -30.65
C MET A 128 -19.26 6.04 -30.80
N SER A 129 -18.86 7.15 -31.42
CA SER A 129 -19.74 8.30 -31.69
C SER A 129 -20.89 7.98 -32.65
N ASP A 130 -20.64 7.09 -33.62
CA ASP A 130 -21.59 6.68 -34.67
C ASP A 130 -22.30 5.33 -34.36
N ALA A 131 -22.09 4.77 -33.16
CA ALA A 131 -22.54 3.43 -32.76
C ALA A 131 -23.91 3.40 -32.05
#